data_AF-A0A2A2HZI7-F1
#
_entry.id   AF-A0A2A2HZI7-F1
#
_cell.length_a   1.000
_cell.length_b   1.000
_cell.length_c   1.000
_cell.angle_alpha   90.00
_cell.angle_beta   90.00
_cell.angle_gamma   90.00
#
_symmetry.space_group_name_H-M   'P 1'
#
loop_
_entity.id
_entity.type
_entity.pdbx_description
1 polymer ?
#
loop_
_entity_poly.entity_id
_entity_poly.type
_entity_poly.pdbx_seq_one_letter_code
_entity_poly.pdbx_strand_id
1 'polypeptide(L)'
;MCGIRTAGPMSRPALPMTKVFPWLGKTKVSDKGQGTYPDDVHPLHSYWAMPRRMRLNIDASSCECDLCGRRGEYTVSSLRTRNYGFNYDGPWTHPLTPYRFDPKKPEQLPYSRKAQTDGLGYRHWEALTMKDEEEKGFLPAPVVLDYVAKCDKADDRGRGVAGGSRLVGVWL
;
A
#
# COMPACT_ATOMS: atom_id res chain seq x y z
N MET A 1 9.77 -26.50 -33.74
CA MET A 1 9.12 -26.77 -32.44
C MET A 1 9.85 -25.99 -31.36
N CYS A 2 9.31 -24.84 -30.96
CA CYS A 2 9.91 -23.98 -29.93
C CYS A 2 9.30 -24.37 -28.58
N GLY A 3 10.09 -24.96 -27.69
CA GLY A 3 9.66 -25.40 -26.37
C GLY A 3 9.45 -24.21 -25.44
N ILE A 4 8.20 -24.01 -24.99
CA ILE A 4 7.87 -23.11 -23.89
C ILE A 4 8.53 -23.68 -22.64
N ARG A 5 9.55 -22.99 -22.11
CA ARG A 5 10.06 -23.24 -20.77
C ARG A 5 8.96 -22.87 -19.78
N THR A 6 8.24 -23.87 -19.26
CA THR A 6 7.42 -23.70 -18.08
C THR A 6 8.34 -23.24 -16.94
N ALA A 7 8.14 -22.02 -16.45
CA ALA A 7 8.77 -21.57 -15.22
C ALA A 7 8.47 -22.61 -14.13
N GLY A 8 9.53 -23.21 -13.56
CA GLY A 8 9.38 -24.13 -12.43
C GLY A 8 8.62 -23.45 -11.28
N PRO A 9 8.00 -24.22 -10.37
CA PRO A 9 7.29 -23.65 -9.24
C PRO A 9 8.27 -22.75 -8.48
N MET A 10 8.02 -21.43 -8.47
CA MET A 10 8.74 -20.50 -7.62
C MET A 10 8.61 -21.00 -6.18
N SER A 11 9.65 -21.66 -5.67
CA SER A 11 9.72 -22.07 -4.29
C SER A 11 9.79 -20.80 -3.45
N ARG A 12 8.63 -20.31 -2.98
CA ARG A 12 8.56 -19.20 -2.04
C ARG A 12 9.39 -19.61 -0.82
N PRO A 13 10.44 -18.85 -0.43
CA PRO A 13 10.89 -18.90 0.95
C PRO A 13 9.71 -18.36 1.77
N ALA A 14 8.84 -19.25 2.21
CA ALA A 14 7.59 -18.86 2.84
C ALA A 14 7.91 -18.39 4.25
N LEU A 15 8.20 -17.09 4.39
CA LEU A 15 8.10 -16.43 5.69
C LEU A 15 6.80 -16.89 6.36
N PRO A 16 6.83 -17.19 7.68
CA PRO A 16 5.66 -17.72 8.35
C PRO A 16 4.50 -16.74 8.15
N MET A 17 3.35 -17.29 7.74
CA MET A 17 2.15 -16.54 7.36
C MET A 17 1.69 -15.58 8.47
N THR A 18 2.03 -15.89 9.72
CA THR A 18 1.80 -15.09 10.93
C THR A 18 2.60 -13.79 11.01
N LYS A 19 3.71 -13.67 10.27
CA LYS A 19 4.50 -12.43 10.16
C LYS A 19 3.93 -11.50 9.09
N VAL A 20 3.30 -12.06 8.06
CA VAL A 20 2.69 -11.29 6.95
C VAL A 20 1.28 -10.85 7.30
N PHE A 21 0.47 -11.76 7.86
CA PHE A 21 -0.93 -11.53 8.19
C PHE A 21 -1.12 -11.47 9.71
N PRO A 22 -1.37 -10.29 10.30
CA PRO A 22 -1.40 -10.11 11.75
C PRO A 22 -2.49 -10.92 12.46
N TRP A 23 -3.59 -11.24 11.78
CA TRP A 23 -4.70 -12.02 12.35
C TRP A 23 -4.45 -13.52 12.45
N LEU A 24 -3.40 -14.04 11.80
CA LEU A 24 -3.01 -15.45 11.93
C LEU A 24 -2.09 -15.69 13.14
N GLY A 25 -1.60 -14.63 13.77
CA GLY A 25 -0.73 -14.70 14.95
C GLY A 25 -1.45 -14.36 16.26
N LYS A 26 -0.64 -14.18 17.32
CA LYS A 26 -1.13 -13.67 18.61
C LYS A 26 -1.60 -12.22 18.44
N THR A 27 -2.81 -11.93 18.90
CA THR A 27 -3.36 -10.57 18.89
C THR A 27 -2.44 -9.60 19.63
N LYS A 28 -1.98 -8.54 18.93
CA LYS A 28 -1.24 -7.43 19.55
C LYS A 28 -2.18 -6.63 20.45
N VAL A 29 -1.68 -6.24 21.61
CA VAL A 29 -2.38 -5.38 22.57
C VAL A 29 -1.42 -4.28 22.99
N SER A 30 -1.84 -3.03 22.82
CA SER A 30 -1.04 -1.83 23.12
C SER A 30 -1.66 -0.98 24.25
N ASP A 31 -2.31 -1.62 25.21
CA ASP A 31 -3.03 -0.97 26.31
C ASP A 31 -2.11 -0.20 27.26
N LYS A 32 -0.80 -0.49 27.25
CA LYS A 32 0.23 0.30 27.95
C LYS A 32 1.05 1.19 27.02
N GLY A 33 0.51 1.53 25.85
CA GLY A 33 1.12 2.47 24.92
C GLY A 33 2.31 1.93 24.12
N GLN A 34 2.55 0.62 24.09
CA GLN A 34 3.68 0.05 23.36
C GLN A 34 3.55 0.32 21.85
N GLY A 35 4.47 1.14 21.34
CA GLY A 35 4.60 1.45 19.92
C GLY A 35 4.92 0.21 19.07
N THR A 36 4.58 0.31 17.80
CA THR A 36 4.95 -0.60 16.72
C THR A 36 5.59 0.26 15.65
N TYR A 37 6.85 -0.03 15.37
CA TYR A 37 7.68 0.68 14.40
C TYR A 37 7.75 -0.12 13.09
N PRO A 38 8.10 0.52 11.95
CA PRO A 38 8.22 -0.17 10.68
C PRO A 38 9.14 -1.39 10.72
N ASP A 39 10.23 -1.32 11.48
CA ASP A 39 11.23 -2.39 11.61
C ASP A 39 10.76 -3.58 12.45
N ASP A 40 9.68 -3.43 13.24
CA ASP A 40 9.15 -4.50 14.10
C ASP A 40 8.35 -5.55 13.31
N VAL A 41 7.93 -5.23 12.09
CA VAL A 41 6.95 -6.00 11.33
C VAL A 41 7.39 -6.21 9.89
N HIS A 42 6.70 -7.12 9.19
CA HIS A 42 6.91 -7.30 7.76
C HIS A 42 6.50 -6.05 6.97
N PRO A 43 7.20 -5.65 5.89
CA PRO A 43 6.84 -4.46 5.10
C PRO A 43 5.40 -4.45 4.58
N LEU A 44 4.81 -5.62 4.32
CA LEU A 44 3.40 -5.75 3.93
C LEU A 44 2.40 -5.37 5.03
N HIS A 45 2.85 -5.22 6.28
CA HIS A 45 1.99 -4.87 7.40
C HIS A 45 1.25 -3.54 7.19
N SER A 46 1.86 -2.59 6.48
CA SER A 46 1.23 -1.30 6.13
C SER A 46 -0.11 -1.46 5.41
N TYR A 47 -0.29 -2.51 4.60
CA TYR A 47 -1.55 -2.82 3.92
C TYR A 47 -2.62 -3.44 4.83
N TRP A 48 -2.18 -3.99 5.96
CA TRP A 48 -2.99 -4.76 6.88
C TRP A 48 -3.04 -4.09 8.25
N ALA A 49 -3.05 -2.76 8.28
CA ALA A 49 -3.01 -2.03 9.55
C ALA A 49 -4.22 -2.40 10.43
N MET A 50 -3.97 -2.78 11.68
CA MET A 50 -4.99 -3.23 12.64
C MET A 50 -4.91 -2.43 13.95
N PRO A 51 -5.20 -1.11 13.93
CA PRO A 51 -5.17 -0.28 15.14
C PRO A 51 -6.27 -0.63 16.16
N ARG A 52 -7.35 -1.26 15.68
CA ARG A 52 -8.43 -1.80 16.51
C ARG A 52 -8.45 -3.31 16.44
N ARG A 53 -8.84 -3.95 17.55
CA ARG A 53 -9.05 -5.39 17.60
C ARG A 53 -10.50 -5.66 17.23
N MET A 54 -10.71 -6.28 16.07
CA MET A 54 -12.04 -6.60 15.56
C MET A 54 -12.17 -8.11 15.35
N ARG A 55 -13.34 -8.66 15.66
CA ARG A 55 -13.72 -10.04 15.31
C ARG A 55 -15.15 -10.06 14.79
N LEU A 56 -15.36 -10.76 13.69
CA LEU A 56 -16.69 -11.00 13.13
C LEU A 56 -17.36 -12.12 13.92
N ASN A 57 -18.66 -11.98 14.15
CA ASN A 57 -19.50 -13.08 14.63
C ASN A 57 -20.09 -13.76 13.40
N ILE A 58 -19.60 -14.97 13.11
CA ILE A 58 -19.99 -15.73 11.93
C ILE A 58 -20.88 -16.87 12.41
N ASP A 59 -22.11 -16.91 11.90
CA ASP A 59 -23.07 -17.98 12.20
C ASP A 59 -23.31 -18.81 10.93
N ALA A 60 -23.39 -20.14 11.08
CA ALA A 60 -23.67 -21.07 9.99
C ALA A 60 -25.18 -21.10 9.70
N SER A 61 -25.67 -20.03 9.09
CA SER A 61 -27.07 -19.90 8.66
C SER A 61 -27.12 -19.33 7.24
N SER A 62 -27.90 -19.99 6.38
CA SER A 62 -28.12 -19.49 5.03
C SER A 62 -28.81 -18.13 5.05
N CYS A 63 -28.26 -17.14 4.36
CA CYS A 63 -28.86 -15.82 4.25
C CYS A 63 -28.68 -15.25 2.84
N GLU A 64 -29.46 -14.21 2.53
CA GLU A 64 -29.21 -13.32 1.41
C GLU A 64 -28.44 -12.09 1.92
N CYS A 65 -27.39 -11.69 1.23
CA CYS A 65 -26.55 -10.57 1.67
C CYS A 65 -27.24 -9.23 1.39
N ASP A 66 -27.51 -8.44 2.44
CA ASP A 66 -28.16 -7.12 2.33
C ASP A 66 -27.39 -6.12 1.43
N LEU A 67 -26.08 -6.33 1.21
CA LEU A 67 -25.24 -5.43 0.41
C LEU A 67 -25.18 -5.81 -1.07
N CYS A 68 -25.31 -7.09 -1.41
CA CYS A 68 -25.11 -7.55 -2.79
C CYS A 68 -26.17 -8.53 -3.31
N GLY A 69 -27.17 -8.89 -2.50
CA GLY A 69 -28.26 -9.81 -2.85
C GLY A 69 -27.84 -11.28 -3.07
N ARG A 70 -26.55 -11.62 -2.89
CA ARG A 70 -26.08 -12.98 -3.08
C ARG A 70 -26.44 -13.87 -1.89
N ARG A 71 -26.85 -15.10 -2.18
CA ARG A 71 -27.02 -16.13 -1.14
C ARG A 71 -25.68 -16.64 -0.64
N GLY A 72 -25.57 -16.84 0.66
CA GLY A 72 -24.41 -17.43 1.32
C GLY A 72 -24.84 -18.43 2.41
N GLU A 73 -23.94 -19.34 2.76
CA GLU A 73 -24.16 -20.37 3.81
C GLU A 73 -23.86 -19.86 5.23
N TYR A 74 -23.14 -18.74 5.32
CA TYR A 74 -22.76 -18.10 6.57
C TYR A 74 -23.29 -16.68 6.61
N THR A 75 -23.74 -16.23 7.78
CA THR A 75 -24.13 -14.85 8.03
C THR A 75 -23.17 -14.16 8.98
N VAL A 76 -23.04 -12.84 8.81
CA VAL A 76 -22.31 -11.95 9.72
C VAL A 76 -23.20 -10.77 10.04
N SER A 77 -23.96 -10.87 11.13
CA SER A 77 -24.90 -9.84 11.57
C SER A 77 -24.30 -8.87 12.59
N SER A 78 -23.15 -9.21 13.19
CA SER A 78 -22.52 -8.40 14.22
C SER A 78 -21.00 -8.58 14.28
N LEU A 79 -20.31 -7.60 14.87
CA LEU A 79 -18.87 -7.65 15.13
C LEU A 79 -18.57 -7.23 16.56
N ARG A 80 -17.51 -7.79 17.12
CA ARG A 80 -16.95 -7.39 18.41
C ARG A 80 -15.72 -6.53 18.18
N THR A 81 -15.68 -5.35 18.80
CA THR A 81 -14.51 -4.46 18.73
C THR A 81 -13.96 -4.15 20.11
N ARG A 82 -12.62 -4.07 20.22
CA ARG A 82 -11.91 -3.51 21.36
C ARG A 82 -10.83 -2.55 20.87
N ASN A 83 -10.60 -1.50 21.66
CA ASN A 83 -9.48 -0.56 21.46
C ASN A 83 -8.14 -1.27 21.71
N TYR A 84 -7.04 -0.55 21.49
CA TYR A 84 -5.67 -1.00 21.79
C TYR A 84 -5.21 -2.21 20.95
N GLY A 85 -5.25 -2.08 19.62
CA GLY A 85 -4.62 -3.00 18.67
C GLY A 85 -3.12 -2.70 18.51
N PHE A 86 -2.65 -2.59 17.27
CA PHE A 86 -1.31 -2.05 17.00
C PHE A 86 -1.31 -0.53 17.21
N ASN A 87 -0.31 -0.03 17.95
CA ASN A 87 -0.08 1.40 18.12
C ASN A 87 1.06 1.82 17.19
N TYR A 88 0.76 2.48 16.09
CA TYR A 88 1.76 2.82 15.06
C TYR A 88 2.53 4.08 15.46
N ASP A 89 3.81 3.92 15.74
CA ASP A 89 4.71 5.00 16.11
C ASP A 89 5.92 5.04 15.16
N GLY A 90 6.49 6.22 14.94
CA GLY A 90 7.63 6.43 14.05
C GLY A 90 7.30 6.67 12.57
N PRO A 91 8.31 6.57 11.68
CA PRO A 91 8.27 7.04 10.29
C PRO A 91 7.52 6.10 9.33
N TRP A 92 6.22 5.87 9.56
CA TRP A 92 5.42 5.02 8.70
C TRP A 92 5.18 5.63 7.32
N THR A 93 5.73 4.97 6.30
CA THR A 93 5.49 5.32 4.88
C THR A 93 4.65 4.23 4.22
N HIS A 94 3.43 4.57 3.85
CA HIS A 94 2.49 3.65 3.21
C HIS A 94 2.69 3.68 1.68
N PRO A 95 2.88 2.52 1.00
CA PRO A 95 3.21 2.49 -0.43
C PRO A 95 2.18 3.11 -1.37
N LEU A 96 0.92 3.21 -0.93
CA LEU A 96 -0.19 3.77 -1.72
C LEU A 96 -0.56 5.20 -1.33
N THR A 97 0.17 5.81 -0.39
CA THR A 97 -0.16 7.14 0.13
C THR A 97 0.85 8.15 -0.37
N PRO A 98 0.44 9.27 -0.98
CA PRO A 98 1.31 10.38 -1.27
C PRO A 98 1.62 11.19 0.00
N TYR A 99 2.81 11.75 0.05
CA TYR A 99 3.33 12.53 1.17
C TYR A 99 3.78 13.92 0.71
N ARG A 100 4.03 14.79 1.69
CA ARG A 100 4.68 16.07 1.49
C ARG A 100 5.71 16.29 2.59
N PHE A 101 6.92 16.61 2.19
CA PHE A 101 7.98 17.06 3.07
C PHE A 101 7.98 18.59 3.18
N ASP A 102 8.50 19.13 4.28
CA ASP A 102 8.74 20.57 4.43
C ASP A 102 10.23 20.85 4.21
N PRO A 103 10.63 21.45 3.07
CA PRO A 103 12.04 21.77 2.79
C PRO A 103 12.70 22.63 3.85
N LYS A 104 11.91 23.39 4.63
CA LYS A 104 12.42 24.24 5.71
C LYS A 104 12.66 23.48 7.01
N LYS A 105 12.19 22.23 7.12
CA LYS A 105 12.26 21.41 8.34
C LYS A 105 12.65 19.97 8.00
N PRO A 106 13.93 19.72 7.66
CA PRO A 106 14.36 18.43 7.15
C PRO A 106 14.27 17.28 8.14
N GLU A 107 14.33 17.59 9.42
CA GLU A 107 14.21 16.62 10.51
C GLU A 107 12.78 16.09 10.69
N GLN A 108 11.77 16.76 10.09
CA GLN A 108 10.37 16.43 10.31
C GLN A 108 9.89 15.33 9.37
N LEU A 109 9.13 14.38 9.93
CA LEU A 109 8.52 13.31 9.15
C LEU A 109 7.58 13.86 8.06
N PRO A 110 7.57 13.24 6.86
CA PRO A 110 6.68 13.64 5.79
C PRO A 110 5.21 13.57 6.22
N TYR A 111 4.45 14.59 5.84
CA TYR A 111 3.02 14.67 6.08
C TYR A 111 2.28 13.84 5.04
N SER A 112 1.47 12.88 5.47
CA SER A 112 0.61 12.16 4.54
C SER A 112 -0.48 13.09 4.00
N ARG A 113 -0.64 13.14 2.67
CA ARG A 113 -1.79 13.83 2.07
C ARG A 113 -3.03 12.96 2.22
N LYS A 114 -4.00 13.45 2.98
CA LYS A 114 -5.29 12.79 3.21
C LYS A 114 -6.33 13.29 2.21
N ALA A 115 -7.41 12.53 2.04
CA ALA A 115 -8.60 12.99 1.32
C ALA A 115 -9.09 14.31 1.93
N GLN A 116 -9.47 15.26 1.08
CA GLN A 116 -10.03 16.55 1.48
C GLN A 116 -11.53 16.55 1.22
N THR A 117 -12.29 17.32 2.00
CA THR A 117 -13.76 17.42 1.87
C THR A 117 -14.18 18.01 0.52
N ASP A 118 -13.36 18.89 -0.07
CA ASP A 118 -13.55 19.46 -1.41
C ASP A 118 -13.07 18.53 -2.54
N GLY A 119 -12.57 17.34 -2.19
CA GLY A 119 -12.05 16.35 -3.12
C GLY A 119 -10.64 16.69 -3.64
N LEU A 120 -10.13 15.82 -4.51
CA LEU A 120 -8.85 16.02 -5.18
C LEU A 120 -9.09 16.57 -6.58
N GLY A 121 -9.04 17.90 -6.71
CA GLY A 121 -9.08 18.56 -8.01
C GLY A 121 -7.79 18.40 -8.82
N TYR A 122 -7.86 18.67 -10.13
CA TYR A 122 -6.73 18.57 -11.06
C TYR A 122 -5.51 19.41 -10.65
N ARG A 123 -5.72 20.54 -9.94
CA ARG A 123 -4.65 21.36 -9.36
C ARG A 123 -3.65 20.58 -8.49
N HIS A 124 -4.03 19.41 -7.99
CA HIS A 124 -3.18 18.55 -7.17
C HIS A 124 -2.43 17.48 -7.96
N TRP A 125 -2.68 17.35 -9.27
CA TRP A 125 -2.06 16.35 -10.14
C TRP A 125 -0.54 16.35 -10.06
N GLU A 126 0.09 17.54 -10.15
CA GLU A 126 1.54 17.69 -10.06
C GLU A 126 2.08 17.03 -8.79
N ALA A 127 1.46 17.29 -7.64
CA ALA A 127 1.90 16.80 -6.35
C ALA A 127 1.67 15.29 -6.15
N LEU A 128 0.82 14.67 -6.96
CA LEU A 128 0.49 13.26 -6.89
C LEU A 128 1.32 12.40 -7.85
N THR A 129 1.93 13.02 -8.86
CA THR A 129 2.60 12.31 -9.97
C THR A 129 4.06 12.67 -10.11
N MET A 130 4.45 13.90 -9.75
CA MET A 130 5.80 14.41 -9.90
C MET A 130 6.45 14.59 -8.53
N LYS A 131 7.65 14.02 -8.39
CA LYS A 131 8.48 14.17 -7.21
C LYS A 131 9.17 15.54 -7.26
N ASP A 132 9.09 16.31 -6.19
CA ASP A 132 9.76 17.60 -6.03
C ASP A 132 10.20 17.74 -4.57
N GLU A 133 11.46 17.45 -4.27
CA GLU A 133 11.99 17.55 -2.90
C GLU A 133 12.52 18.95 -2.55
N GLU A 134 12.79 19.78 -3.56
CA GLU A 134 13.57 21.02 -3.41
C GLU A 134 12.66 22.21 -3.12
N GLU A 135 11.59 22.40 -3.89
CA GLU A 135 10.74 23.58 -3.77
C GLU A 135 9.46 23.30 -2.97
N LYS A 136 8.61 22.40 -3.47
CA LYS A 136 7.27 22.18 -2.89
C LYS A 136 7.21 21.00 -1.94
N GLY A 137 8.22 20.12 -1.95
CA GLY A 137 8.33 18.94 -1.11
C GLY A 137 7.35 17.82 -1.47
N PHE A 138 6.90 17.74 -2.71
CA PHE A 138 5.97 16.72 -3.17
C PHE A 138 6.61 15.34 -3.27
N LEU A 139 5.98 14.37 -2.61
CA LEU A 139 6.36 12.97 -2.63
C LEU A 139 5.14 12.15 -3.10
N PRO A 140 5.06 11.81 -4.40
CA PRO A 140 4.05 10.88 -4.90
C PRO A 140 4.03 9.57 -4.10
N ALA A 141 2.93 8.83 -4.19
CA ALA A 141 2.88 7.52 -3.57
C ALA A 141 4.00 6.63 -4.14
N PRO A 142 4.72 5.85 -3.32
CA PRO A 142 5.82 5.00 -3.80
C PRO A 142 5.47 4.11 -5.00
N VAL A 143 4.23 3.61 -5.06
CA VAL A 143 3.74 2.82 -6.21
C VAL A 143 3.72 3.60 -7.54
N VAL A 144 3.48 4.91 -7.51
CA VAL A 144 3.48 5.77 -8.70
C VAL A 144 4.91 5.94 -9.21
N LEU A 145 5.86 6.17 -8.30
CA LEU A 145 7.28 6.30 -8.64
C LEU A 145 7.85 4.98 -9.17
N ASP A 146 7.48 3.85 -8.56
CA ASP A 146 7.86 2.52 -9.03
C ASP A 146 7.32 2.22 -10.44
N TYR A 147 6.09 2.65 -10.75
CA TYR A 147 5.53 2.53 -12.10
C TYR A 147 6.34 3.32 -13.13
N VAL A 148 6.63 4.60 -12.87
CA VAL A 148 7.43 5.44 -13.77
C VAL A 148 8.80 4.81 -14.03
N ALA A 149 9.49 4.39 -12.97
CA ALA A 149 10.79 3.72 -13.09
C ALA A 149 10.73 2.41 -13.89
N LYS A 150 9.60 1.69 -13.86
CA LYS A 150 9.39 0.49 -14.68
C LYS A 150 9.15 0.83 -16.15
N CYS A 151 8.43 1.91 -16.44
CA CYS A 151 8.26 2.42 -17.80
C CYS A 151 9.60 2.82 -18.41
N ASP A 152 10.41 3.60 -17.69
CA ASP A 152 11.74 4.03 -18.17
C ASP A 152 12.63 2.83 -18.52
N LYS A 153 12.68 1.83 -17.63
CA LYS A 153 13.41 0.58 -17.86
C LYS A 153 12.89 -0.22 -19.06
N ALA A 154 11.58 -0.19 -19.31
CA ALA A 154 10.99 -0.87 -20.47
C ALA A 154 11.36 -0.16 -21.77
N ASP A 155 11.34 1.17 -21.78
CA ASP A 155 11.72 1.98 -22.94
C ASP A 155 13.20 1.85 -23.28
N ASP A 156 14.07 1.79 -22.28
CA ASP A 156 15.52 1.58 -22.48
C ASP A 156 15.82 0.19 -23.07
N ARG A 157 15.07 -0.83 -22.65
CA ARG A 157 15.14 -2.18 -23.27
C ARG A 157 14.62 -2.18 -24.70
N GLY A 158 13.62 -1.36 -25.02
CA GLY A 158 13.13 -1.16 -26.39
C GLY A 158 14.15 -0.43 -27.28
N ARG A 159 14.85 0.56 -26.73
CA ARG A 159 15.93 1.29 -27.42
C ARG A 159 17.19 0.43 -27.66
N GLY A 160 17.46 -0.56 -26.81
CA GLY A 160 18.54 -1.52 -27.01
C GLY A 160 18.35 -2.52 -28.16
N VAL A 161 17.16 -2.59 -28.77
CA VAL A 161 16.83 -3.50 -29.89
C VAL A 161 16.66 -2.75 -31.22
N ALA A 162 16.50 -1.43 -31.20
CA ALA A 162 16.35 -0.62 -32.41
C ALA A 162 17.53 0.35 -32.55
N GLY A 163 18.56 -0.09 -33.28
CA GLY A 163 19.43 0.83 -34.01
C GLY A 163 18.57 1.60 -35.01
N GLY A 164 18.09 2.78 -34.61
CA GLY A 164 17.22 3.61 -35.42
C GLY A 164 16.72 4.81 -34.64
N SER A 165 17.39 5.94 -34.84
CA SER A 165 17.02 7.25 -34.31
C SER A 165 15.52 7.51 -34.42
N ARG A 166 14.85 7.82 -33.30
CA ARG A 166 13.54 8.47 -33.33
C ARG A 166 13.54 9.64 -32.36
N LEU A 167 13.29 10.80 -32.95
CA LEU A 167 13.27 12.13 -32.37
C LEU A 167 12.42 12.19 -31.10
N VAL A 168 12.96 12.95 -30.13
CA VAL A 168 12.33 13.37 -28.89
C VAL A 168 11.00 14.06 -29.20
N GLY A 169 9.89 13.44 -28.80
CA GLY A 169 8.58 14.06 -28.75
C GLY A 169 8.33 14.60 -27.35
N VAL A 170 8.62 15.89 -27.16
CA VAL A 170 8.09 16.70 -26.06
C VAL A 170 6.57 16.72 -26.21
N TRP A 171 5.85 16.25 -25.19
CA TRP A 171 4.41 16.46 -25.10
C TRP A 171 4.15 17.66 -24.17
N LEU A 172 3.62 18.72 -24.77
CA LEU A 172 2.97 19.87 -24.13
C LEU A 172 1.75 19.43 -23.32
#